data_AF-A0AB74E9H8-F1
#
_entry.id   AF-A0AB74E9H8-F1
#
_cell.length_a   1.000
_cell.length_b   1.000
_cell.length_c   1.000
_cell.angle_alpha   90.00
_cell.angle_beta   90.00
_cell.angle_gamma   90.00
#
_symmetry.space_group_name_H-M   'P 1'
#
loop_
_entity.id
_entity.type
_entity.pdbx_description
1 polymer ?
#
loop_
_entity_poly.entity_id
_entity_poly.type
_entity_poly.pdbx_seq_one_letter_code
_entity_poly.pdbx_strand_id
1 'polypeptide(L)'
;MPQIKIPAVYYRGGTSKGIFFKRTDLPTAAQEAGGARDKILLRVLGSPDPYGKQIDGLGNASSSTSKAVISDKSERADHDVDYLFGQVSIDKPFVDWSGNCGNLTAAVGAFAIEQGLVDKSKIPSDGICTVKIWQKNIGKTIIAHVPMQNGAVLETGDFELDGVIFRQPKYKSNF
;
A
#
# COMPACT_ATOMS: atom_id res chain seq x y z
N MET A 1 23.85 14.17 -11.58
CA MET A 1 22.46 14.65 -11.38
C MET A 1 22.03 14.28 -9.96
N PRO A 2 21.21 15.12 -9.28
CA PRO A 2 20.70 14.79 -7.95
C PRO A 2 19.68 13.65 -8.00
N GLN A 3 19.40 13.01 -6.86
CA GLN A 3 18.32 12.03 -6.75
C GLN A 3 16.95 12.70 -6.96
N ILE A 4 16.02 11.97 -7.57
CA ILE A 4 14.62 12.40 -7.67
C ILE A 4 13.90 12.18 -6.33
N LYS A 5 12.88 13.00 -6.05
CA LYS A 5 12.02 12.85 -4.88
C LYS A 5 10.64 12.43 -5.37
N ILE A 6 10.12 11.33 -4.81
CA ILE A 6 8.80 10.80 -5.12
C ILE A 6 8.01 10.77 -3.80
N PRO A 7 6.87 11.46 -3.70
CA PRO A 7 5.98 11.34 -2.54
C PRO A 7 5.56 9.88 -2.32
N ALA A 8 5.65 9.42 -1.08
CA ALA A 8 5.33 8.06 -0.70
C ALA A 8 5.03 7.99 0.80
N VAL A 9 4.34 6.93 1.22
CA VAL A 9 4.09 6.64 2.63
C VAL A 9 4.58 5.23 2.96
N TYR A 10 5.27 5.05 4.07
CA TYR A 10 5.74 3.74 4.53
C TYR A 10 4.84 3.22 5.65
N TYR A 11 4.01 2.23 5.33
CA TYR A 11 3.03 1.69 6.27
C TYR A 11 3.42 0.29 6.75
N ARG A 12 2.96 -0.02 7.97
CA ARG A 12 2.67 -1.39 8.39
C ARG A 12 1.20 -1.69 8.09
N GLY A 13 0.92 -2.81 7.43
CA GLY A 13 -0.41 -3.38 7.31
C GLY A 13 -0.37 -4.83 7.77
N GLY A 14 -1.21 -5.21 8.74
CA GLY A 14 -1.10 -6.50 9.41
C GLY A 14 0.32 -6.74 9.94
N THR A 15 0.90 -7.89 9.60
CA THR A 15 2.28 -8.28 9.91
C THR A 15 3.29 -7.99 8.79
N SER A 16 2.93 -7.16 7.81
CA SER A 16 3.80 -6.73 6.71
C SER A 16 4.12 -5.24 6.78
N LYS A 17 5.23 -4.83 6.17
CA LYS A 17 5.52 -3.42 5.86
C LYS A 17 5.69 -3.22 4.37
N GLY A 18 5.30 -2.06 3.86
CA GLY A 18 5.46 -1.72 2.45
C GLY A 18 5.46 -0.22 2.22
N ILE A 19 6.02 0.18 1.10
CA ILE A 19 5.93 1.55 0.61
C ILE A 19 4.70 1.71 -0.29
N PHE A 20 3.95 2.78 -0.08
CA PHE A 20 2.71 3.10 -0.77
C PHE A 20 2.90 4.36 -1.58
N PHE A 21 2.40 4.33 -2.82
CA PHE A 21 2.42 5.43 -3.75
C PHE A 21 1.00 5.72 -4.25
N LYS A 22 0.67 7.01 -4.38
CA LYS A 22 -0.42 7.43 -5.24
C LYS A 22 0.11 7.40 -6.68
N ARG A 23 -0.64 6.79 -7.61
CA ARG A 23 -0.16 6.61 -9.00
C ARG A 23 0.30 7.93 -9.63
N THR A 24 -0.43 9.02 -9.39
CA THR A 24 -0.12 10.35 -9.94
C THR A 24 1.17 10.97 -9.39
N ASP A 25 1.68 10.47 -8.26
CA ASP A 25 2.91 10.98 -7.64
C ASP A 25 4.16 10.29 -8.22
N LEU A 26 3.98 9.16 -8.92
CA LEU A 26 5.06 8.50 -9.64
C LEU A 26 5.49 9.34 -10.85
N PRO A 27 6.77 9.26 -11.26
CA PRO A 27 7.22 9.81 -12.54
C PRO A 27 6.32 9.33 -13.68
N THR A 28 6.03 10.19 -14.67
CA THR A 28 5.10 9.89 -15.77
C THR A 28 5.35 8.52 -16.42
N ALA A 29 6.62 8.17 -16.66
CA ALA A 29 6.98 6.87 -17.25
C ALA A 29 6.65 5.65 -16.36
N ALA A 30 6.51 5.83 -15.05
CA ALA A 30 6.18 4.79 -14.07
C ALA A 30 4.69 4.78 -13.68
N GLN A 31 3.88 5.74 -14.17
CA GLN A 31 2.44 5.77 -13.93
C GLN A 31 1.72 4.63 -14.66
N GLU A 32 2.28 4.11 -15.75
CA GLU A 32 1.79 2.94 -16.48
C GLU A 32 2.58 1.67 -16.14
N ALA A 33 1.98 0.51 -16.40
CA ALA A 33 2.63 -0.78 -16.15
C ALA A 33 3.80 -0.97 -17.13
N GLY A 34 4.93 -1.45 -16.63
CA GLY A 34 6.10 -1.77 -17.45
C GLY A 34 7.42 -1.50 -16.75
N GLY A 35 8.51 -1.66 -17.51
CA GLY A 35 9.87 -1.69 -16.95
C GLY A 35 10.31 -0.40 -16.25
N ALA A 36 9.73 0.76 -16.59
CA ALA A 36 10.04 2.01 -15.87
C ALA A 36 9.50 1.99 -14.44
N ARG A 37 8.27 1.51 -14.24
CA ARG A 37 7.68 1.31 -12.91
C ARG A 37 8.47 0.27 -12.11
N ASP A 38 8.77 -0.87 -12.71
CA ASP A 38 9.53 -1.93 -12.04
C ASP A 38 10.89 -1.44 -11.58
N LYS A 39 11.62 -0.69 -12.41
CA LYS A 39 12.91 -0.09 -12.06
C LYS A 39 12.83 0.89 -10.89
N ILE A 40 11.78 1.71 -10.82
CA ILE A 40 11.56 2.61 -9.68
C ILE A 40 11.36 1.79 -8.40
N LEU A 41 10.50 0.78 -8.41
CA LEU A 41 10.21 -0.02 -7.23
C LEU A 41 11.41 -0.86 -6.77
N LEU A 42 12.14 -1.46 -7.72
CA LEU A 42 13.40 -2.14 -7.47
C LEU A 42 14.39 -1.20 -6.78
N ARG A 43 14.63 0.00 -7.33
CA ARG A 43 15.59 0.95 -6.74
C ARG A 43 15.15 1.45 -5.37
N VAL A 44 13.86 1.73 -5.19
CA VAL A 44 13.29 2.21 -3.92
C VAL A 44 13.47 1.18 -2.81
N LEU A 45 13.24 -0.11 -3.10
CA LEU A 45 13.39 -1.18 -2.11
C LEU A 45 14.82 -1.71 -1.99
N GLY A 46 15.73 -1.29 -2.86
CA GLY A 46 17.13 -1.69 -2.82
C GLY A 46 17.39 -3.06 -3.44
N SER A 47 16.74 -3.36 -4.56
CA SER A 47 16.85 -4.62 -5.30
C SER A 47 17.32 -4.43 -6.76
N PRO A 48 17.94 -5.45 -7.38
CA PRO A 48 18.44 -6.67 -6.76
C PRO A 48 19.65 -6.39 -5.87
N ASP A 49 19.69 -7.01 -4.70
CA ASP A 49 20.81 -6.92 -3.78
C ASP A 49 21.53 -8.28 -3.64
N PRO A 50 22.77 -8.41 -4.16
CA PRO A 50 23.54 -9.64 -4.02
C PRO A 50 23.89 -9.98 -2.57
N TYR A 51 23.84 -9.01 -1.65
CA TYR A 51 24.07 -9.23 -0.21
C TYR A 51 22.81 -9.68 0.53
N GLY A 52 21.64 -9.57 -0.12
CA GLY A 52 20.35 -9.92 0.47
C GLY A 52 20.02 -9.13 1.75
N LYS A 53 20.42 -7.86 1.82
CA LYS A 53 20.22 -6.96 2.98
C LYS A 53 19.31 -5.77 2.69
N GLN A 54 19.21 -5.33 1.43
CA GLN A 54 18.48 -4.15 0.99
C GLN A 54 18.92 -2.86 1.71
N ILE A 55 20.20 -2.77 2.10
CA ILE A 55 20.72 -1.67 2.92
C ILE A 55 20.67 -0.30 2.21
N ASP A 56 20.71 -0.31 0.87
CA ASP A 56 20.60 0.88 0.01
C ASP A 56 19.17 1.09 -0.51
N GLY A 57 18.16 0.75 0.31
CA GLY A 57 16.76 0.93 0.00
C GLY A 57 15.87 0.89 1.24
N LEU A 58 14.56 0.95 1.02
CA LEU A 58 13.55 0.88 2.10
C LEU A 58 13.10 -0.56 2.39
N GLY A 59 13.57 -1.53 1.61
CA GLY A 59 13.41 -2.94 1.91
C GLY A 59 14.16 -3.32 3.19
N ASN A 60 13.80 -4.46 3.77
CA ASN A 60 14.46 -4.96 4.99
C ASN A 60 14.73 -6.47 4.91
N ALA A 61 15.09 -6.93 3.70
CA ALA A 61 15.57 -8.29 3.43
C ALA A 61 14.65 -9.44 3.86
N SER A 62 13.34 -9.21 3.88
CA SER A 62 12.34 -10.26 4.06
C SER A 62 11.20 -10.09 3.07
N SER A 63 10.52 -11.18 2.72
CA SER A 63 9.33 -11.12 1.85
C SER A 63 8.24 -10.21 2.45
N SER A 64 8.12 -10.18 3.78
CA SER A 64 7.17 -9.34 4.54
C SER A 64 7.51 -7.83 4.52
N THR A 65 8.71 -7.45 4.09
CA THR A 65 9.18 -6.06 4.09
C THR A 65 9.75 -5.58 2.75
N SER A 66 9.72 -6.42 1.71
CA SER A 66 10.09 -6.08 0.33
C SER A 66 8.84 -5.95 -0.53
N LYS A 67 8.01 -4.94 -0.22
CA LYS A 67 6.66 -4.78 -0.77
C LYS A 67 6.40 -3.34 -1.19
N ALA A 68 5.75 -3.18 -2.32
CA ALA A 68 5.26 -1.90 -2.81
C ALA A 68 3.77 -1.97 -3.11
N VAL A 69 3.09 -0.85 -2.89
CA VAL A 69 1.68 -0.65 -3.21
C VAL A 69 1.54 0.60 -4.06
N ILE A 70 0.76 0.50 -5.13
CA ILE A 70 0.34 1.65 -5.92
C ILE A 70 -1.18 1.70 -5.86
N SER A 71 -1.70 2.86 -5.47
CA SER A 71 -3.14 3.13 -5.44
C SER A 71 -3.50 4.35 -6.26
N ASP A 72 -4.71 4.31 -6.82
CA ASP A 72 -5.30 5.43 -7.56
C ASP A 72 -6.81 5.43 -7.35
N LYS A 73 -7.49 6.53 -7.70
CA LYS A 73 -8.94 6.55 -7.74
C LYS A 73 -9.43 5.47 -8.71
N SER A 74 -10.43 4.69 -8.32
CA SER A 74 -10.97 3.66 -9.20
C SER A 74 -11.84 4.28 -10.28
N GLU A 75 -11.70 3.80 -11.51
CA GLU A 75 -12.63 4.10 -12.61
C GLU A 75 -13.78 3.09 -12.68
N ARG A 76 -13.74 2.03 -11.85
CA ARG A 76 -14.79 1.02 -11.81
C ARG A 76 -16.01 1.55 -11.06
N ALA A 77 -17.18 1.24 -11.61
CA ALA A 77 -18.43 1.46 -10.90
C ALA A 77 -18.37 0.80 -9.50
N ASP A 78 -18.92 1.50 -8.52
CA ASP A 78 -19.01 1.08 -7.12
C ASP A 78 -17.68 0.81 -6.40
N HIS A 79 -16.55 1.29 -6.90
CA HIS A 79 -15.25 1.21 -6.20
C HIS A 79 -14.69 2.60 -5.96
N ASP A 80 -14.02 2.77 -4.83
CA ASP A 80 -13.42 4.05 -4.44
C ASP A 80 -11.97 4.13 -4.93
N VAL A 81 -11.21 3.06 -4.73
CA VAL A 81 -9.76 3.03 -4.95
C VAL A 81 -9.33 1.75 -5.64
N ASP A 82 -8.44 1.88 -6.60
CA ASP A 82 -7.69 0.79 -7.21
C ASP A 82 -6.47 0.46 -6.34
N TYR A 83 -6.23 -0.82 -6.11
CA TYR A 83 -5.09 -1.34 -5.37
C TYR A 83 -4.26 -2.26 -6.26
N LEU A 84 -2.98 -1.95 -6.41
CA LEU A 84 -2.00 -2.79 -7.08
C LEU A 84 -0.84 -3.11 -6.11
N PHE A 85 -0.59 -4.39 -5.91
CA PHE A 85 0.48 -4.92 -5.07
C PHE A 85 1.64 -5.43 -5.94
N GLY A 86 2.86 -4.99 -5.61
CA GLY A 86 4.10 -5.50 -6.18
C GLY A 86 4.97 -6.16 -5.11
N GLN A 87 5.22 -7.45 -5.26
CA GLN A 87 6.21 -8.16 -4.45
C GLN A 87 7.57 -8.02 -5.13
N VAL A 88 8.51 -7.32 -4.49
CA VAL A 88 9.83 -7.08 -5.07
C VAL A 88 10.77 -8.19 -4.61
N SER A 89 11.39 -8.88 -5.57
CA SER A 89 12.43 -9.87 -5.29
C SER A 89 13.64 -9.19 -4.67
N ILE A 90 14.26 -9.85 -3.70
CA ILE A 90 15.46 -9.33 -3.03
C ILE A 90 16.68 -9.52 -3.93
N ASP A 91 16.81 -10.69 -4.55
CA ASP A 91 18.00 -11.16 -5.27
C ASP A 91 17.92 -10.96 -6.80
N LYS A 92 16.72 -10.76 -7.35
CA LYS A 92 16.50 -10.66 -8.81
C LYS A 92 15.89 -9.30 -9.19
N PRO A 93 16.19 -8.79 -10.40
CA PRO A 93 15.58 -7.56 -10.91
C PRO A 93 14.13 -7.82 -11.37
N PHE A 94 13.27 -8.23 -10.44
CA PHE A 94 11.92 -8.70 -10.71
C PHE A 94 10.92 -8.17 -9.69
N VAL A 95 9.77 -7.72 -10.19
CA VAL A 95 8.60 -7.35 -9.41
C VAL A 95 7.46 -8.29 -9.81
N ASP A 96 6.94 -9.04 -8.85
CA ASP A 96 5.79 -9.92 -9.07
C ASP A 96 4.49 -9.17 -8.82
N TRP A 97 3.65 -9.14 -9.86
CA TRP A 97 2.34 -8.49 -9.88
C TRP A 97 1.18 -9.50 -9.92
N SER A 98 1.45 -10.80 -9.78
CA SER A 98 0.43 -11.85 -9.94
C SER A 98 -0.46 -12.07 -8.72
N GLY A 99 -0.03 -11.61 -7.53
CA GLY A 99 -0.68 -11.89 -6.25
C GLY A 99 -1.31 -10.69 -5.56
N ASN A 100 -2.02 -10.96 -4.47
CA ASN A 100 -2.44 -9.96 -3.50
C ASN A 100 -1.60 -10.09 -2.22
N CYS A 101 -1.50 -9.01 -1.43
CA CYS A 101 -1.04 -9.07 -0.04
C CYS A 101 -2.19 -8.71 0.90
N GLY A 102 -2.80 -9.72 1.52
CA GLY A 102 -3.91 -9.53 2.46
C GLY A 102 -3.55 -8.70 3.69
N ASN A 103 -2.29 -8.78 4.15
CA ASN A 103 -1.76 -7.94 5.22
C ASN A 103 -1.79 -6.44 4.85
N LEU A 104 -1.28 -6.08 3.67
CA LEU A 104 -1.23 -4.68 3.26
C LEU A 104 -2.60 -4.12 2.88
N THR A 105 -3.58 -4.96 2.54
CA THR A 105 -4.98 -4.54 2.38
C THR A 105 -5.50 -3.75 3.59
N ALA A 106 -5.06 -4.10 4.82
CA ALA A 106 -5.45 -3.38 6.04
C ALA A 106 -5.04 -1.90 6.02
N ALA A 107 -3.93 -1.56 5.34
CA ALA A 107 -3.43 -0.19 5.23
C ALA A 107 -3.93 0.55 3.97
N VAL A 108 -4.39 -0.16 2.94
CA VAL A 108 -4.87 0.47 1.68
C VAL A 108 -6.06 1.38 1.93
N GLY A 109 -7.01 0.99 2.79
CA GLY A 109 -8.17 1.81 3.12
C GLY A 109 -7.78 3.14 3.79
N ALA A 110 -6.88 3.08 4.78
CA ALA A 110 -6.33 4.27 5.45
C ALA A 110 -5.61 5.18 4.46
N PHE A 111 -4.66 4.62 3.70
CA PHE A 111 -3.92 5.33 2.67
C PHE A 111 -4.84 6.02 1.66
N ALA A 112 -5.91 5.35 1.21
CA ALA A 112 -6.85 5.92 0.26
C ALA A 112 -7.59 7.15 0.80
N ILE A 113 -7.96 7.13 2.10
CA ILE A 113 -8.61 8.27 2.76
C ILE A 113 -7.62 9.43 2.87
N GLU A 114 -6.42 9.18 3.40
CA GLU A 114 -5.41 10.21 3.65
C GLU A 114 -4.87 10.85 2.36
N GLN A 115 -4.77 10.09 1.28
CA GLN A 115 -4.30 10.58 -0.02
C GLN A 115 -5.42 11.16 -0.91
N GLY A 116 -6.63 11.30 -0.35
CA GLY A 116 -7.78 11.89 -1.03
C GLY A 116 -8.26 11.09 -2.25
N LEU A 117 -8.14 9.76 -2.19
CA LEU A 117 -8.62 8.83 -3.22
C LEU A 117 -10.08 8.43 -2.99
N VAL A 118 -10.60 8.62 -1.77
CA VAL A 118 -12.00 8.39 -1.42
C VAL A 118 -12.79 9.70 -1.50
N ASP A 119 -14.04 9.62 -1.96
CA ASP A 119 -14.95 10.77 -1.98
C ASP A 119 -15.18 11.30 -0.56
N LYS A 120 -14.94 12.61 -0.34
CA LYS A 120 -15.08 13.27 0.95
C LYS A 120 -16.47 13.12 1.56
N SER A 121 -17.51 13.02 0.74
CA SER A 121 -18.88 12.81 1.23
C SER A 121 -19.09 11.45 1.92
N LYS A 122 -18.20 10.48 1.69
CA LYS A 122 -18.22 9.15 2.32
C LYS A 122 -17.38 9.07 3.60
N ILE A 123 -16.63 10.12 3.92
CA ILE A 123 -15.71 10.14 5.06
C ILE A 123 -16.43 10.80 6.25
N PRO A 124 -16.84 10.05 7.28
CA PRO A 124 -17.44 10.63 8.48
C PRO A 124 -16.39 11.35 9.33
N SER A 125 -16.83 12.31 10.16
CA SER A 125 -15.97 12.87 11.22
C SER A 125 -15.53 11.78 12.20
N ASP A 126 -16.48 10.97 12.66
CA ASP A 126 -16.26 9.92 13.65
C ASP A 126 -17.03 8.67 13.25
N GLY A 127 -16.47 7.49 13.53
CA GLY A 127 -17.12 6.20 13.23
C GLY A 127 -16.32 5.35 12.25
N ILE A 128 -16.99 4.78 11.25
CA ILE A 128 -16.36 3.87 10.26
C ILE A 128 -16.54 4.43 8.85
N CYS A 129 -15.43 4.63 8.14
CA CYS A 129 -15.44 4.83 6.69
C CYS A 129 -15.37 3.46 6.00
N THR A 130 -16.34 3.15 5.13
CA THR A 130 -16.31 1.93 4.32
C THR A 130 -15.68 2.25 2.97
N VAL A 131 -14.49 1.70 2.71
CA VAL A 131 -13.74 1.88 1.46
C VAL A 131 -13.87 0.62 0.61
N LYS A 132 -14.42 0.76 -0.60
CA LYS A 132 -14.51 -0.31 -1.58
C LYS A 132 -13.27 -0.29 -2.47
N ILE A 133 -12.41 -1.28 -2.27
CA ILE A 133 -11.11 -1.42 -2.94
C ILE A 133 -11.25 -2.39 -4.10
N TRP A 134 -10.86 -1.97 -5.30
CA TRP A 134 -10.67 -2.88 -6.42
C TRP A 134 -9.24 -3.42 -6.41
N GLN A 135 -9.06 -4.70 -6.11
CA GLN A 135 -7.77 -5.37 -6.20
C GLN A 135 -7.47 -5.71 -7.67
N LYS A 136 -6.61 -4.90 -8.31
CA LYS A 136 -6.22 -5.04 -9.72
C LYS A 136 -5.45 -6.32 -10.03
N ASN A 137 -4.64 -6.85 -9.11
CA ASN A 137 -3.81 -8.02 -9.36
C ASN A 137 -4.65 -9.27 -9.68
N ILE A 138 -5.75 -9.44 -8.93
CA ILE A 138 -6.59 -10.66 -8.97
C ILE A 138 -8.03 -10.40 -9.42
N GLY A 139 -8.38 -9.15 -9.68
CA GLY A 139 -9.71 -8.74 -10.11
C GLY A 139 -10.81 -9.03 -9.09
N LYS A 140 -10.61 -8.60 -7.83
CA LYS A 140 -11.56 -8.84 -6.72
C LYS A 140 -11.86 -7.55 -5.97
N THR A 141 -13.09 -7.46 -5.46
CA THR A 141 -13.50 -6.39 -4.55
C THR A 141 -13.06 -6.74 -3.14
N ILE A 142 -12.53 -5.76 -2.42
CA ILE A 142 -12.26 -5.87 -0.98
C ILE A 142 -12.94 -4.69 -0.29
N ILE A 143 -13.67 -4.94 0.78
CA ILE A 143 -14.33 -3.90 1.57
C ILE A 143 -13.51 -3.68 2.84
N ALA A 144 -12.90 -2.51 3.00
CA ALA A 144 -12.19 -2.11 4.21
C ALA A 144 -13.06 -1.21 5.09
N HIS A 145 -13.15 -1.55 6.36
CA HIS A 145 -13.84 -0.75 7.39
C HIS A 145 -12.78 -0.02 8.21
N VAL A 146 -12.58 1.26 7.90
CA VAL A 146 -11.53 2.09 8.48
C VAL A 146 -12.11 2.94 9.60
N PRO A 147 -11.63 2.82 10.84
CA PRO A 147 -12.08 3.67 11.93
C PRO A 147 -11.60 5.12 11.74
N MET A 148 -12.50 6.06 12.04
CA MET A 148 -12.31 7.50 11.88
C MET A 148 -12.56 8.20 13.22
N GLN A 149 -11.77 9.24 13.48
CA GLN A 149 -11.95 10.15 14.61
C GLN A 149 -11.54 11.57 14.21
N ASN A 150 -12.36 12.57 14.53
CA ASN A 150 -12.11 13.98 14.20
C ASN A 150 -11.76 14.23 12.72
N GLY A 151 -12.38 13.48 11.81
CA GLY A 151 -12.15 13.56 10.36
C GLY A 151 -10.84 12.95 9.87
N ALA A 152 -10.09 12.26 10.73
CA ALA A 152 -8.84 11.58 10.41
C ALA A 152 -8.94 10.07 10.67
N VAL A 153 -8.09 9.30 9.99
CA VAL A 153 -7.97 7.86 10.23
C VAL A 153 -7.53 7.66 11.68
N LEU A 154 -8.24 6.81 12.42
CA LEU A 154 -7.82 6.39 13.74
C LEU A 154 -6.72 5.33 13.57
N GLU A 155 -5.51 5.64 14.03
CA GLU A 155 -4.32 4.76 13.90
C GLU A 155 -3.83 4.17 15.23
N THR A 156 -4.35 4.66 16.35
CA THR A 156 -4.02 4.15 17.69
C THR A 156 -5.24 3.51 18.35
N GLY A 157 -5.01 2.48 19.17
CA GLY A 157 -6.08 1.70 19.80
C GLY A 157 -5.52 0.60 20.69
N ASP A 158 -6.39 -0.29 21.15
CA ASP A 158 -6.08 -1.33 22.13
C ASP A 158 -6.15 -2.76 21.56
N PHE A 159 -6.45 -2.93 20.28
CA PHE A 159 -6.51 -4.23 19.61
C PHE A 159 -5.11 -4.82 19.39
N GLU A 160 -4.95 -6.08 19.77
CA GLU A 160 -3.74 -6.89 19.57
C GLU A 160 -3.89 -7.79 18.34
N LEU A 161 -2.80 -7.96 17.61
CA LEU A 161 -2.68 -8.87 16.48
C LEU A 161 -1.38 -9.67 16.62
N ASP A 162 -1.46 -10.99 16.60
CA ASP A 162 -0.28 -11.85 16.66
C ASP A 162 0.77 -11.44 15.61
N GLY A 163 2.02 -11.27 16.05
CA GLY A 163 3.11 -10.77 15.20
C GLY A 163 3.20 -9.24 15.06
N VAL A 164 2.28 -8.48 15.65
CA VAL A 164 2.36 -7.01 15.78
C VAL A 164 2.60 -6.64 17.24
N ILE A 165 3.73 -5.98 17.50
CA ILE A 165 4.23 -5.73 18.87
C ILE A 165 3.35 -4.75 19.65
N PHE A 166 2.81 -3.73 19.00
CA PHE A 166 2.08 -2.66 19.65
C PHE A 166 0.60 -2.67 19.27
N ARG A 167 -0.24 -2.32 20.23
CA ARG A 167 -1.68 -2.23 20.07
C ARG A 167 -2.07 -1.17 19.04
N GLN A 168 -3.18 -1.40 18.37
CA GLN A 168 -3.67 -0.61 17.25
C GLN A 168 -5.22 -0.62 17.24
N PRO A 169 -5.88 0.12 16.35
CA PRO A 169 -7.31 -0.02 16.12
C PRO A 169 -7.62 -1.33 15.41
N LYS A 170 -8.83 -1.84 15.58
CA LYS A 170 -9.28 -3.02 14.84
C LYS A 170 -9.75 -2.63 13.44
N TYR A 171 -8.96 -2.96 12.43
CA TYR A 171 -9.36 -2.88 11.03
C TYR A 171 -10.08 -4.17 10.63
N LYS A 172 -11.21 -4.06 9.93
CA LYS A 172 -11.92 -5.21 9.36
C LYS A 172 -11.89 -5.13 7.84
N SER A 173 -11.63 -6.26 7.19
CA SER A 173 -11.68 -6.37 5.73
C SER A 173 -12.50 -7.59 5.32
N ASN A 174 -13.37 -7.42 4.33
CA ASN A 174 -14.14 -8.50 3.71
C ASN A 174 -13.62 -8.70 2.28
N PHE A 175 -13.24 -9.94 1.94
CA PHE A 175 -12.70 -10.34 0.65
C PHE A 175 -13.75 -11.05 -0.21
#